data_AF-A0A845BPB6-F1
#
_entry.id   AF-A0A845BPB6-F1
#
_cell.length_a   1.000
_cell.length_b   1.000
_cell.length_c   1.000
_cell.angle_alpha   90.00
_cell.angle_beta   90.00
_cell.angle_gamma   90.00
#
_symmetry.space_group_name_H-M   'P 1'
#
loop_
_entity.id
_entity.type
_entity.pdbx_description
1 polymer ?
#
loop_
_entity_poly.entity_id
_entity_poly.type
_entity_poly.pdbx_seq_one_letter_code
_entity_poly.pdbx_strand_id
1 'polypeptide(L)'
;MLLLLIGSLLFACAGKTQAEALTICYHYGCSKSASFFPAADTRDEVAALFKQVASAPEERAAISLAVQRLYREAAQHAPIASDKGGNLADGTADGRMDCVDHSQNDTTFLHYLARQGLLQHHRVADTVWRAPWIIDLHYASRIIETADDSNWVVDSWFFDFGHEPVIVPYQLWKKGYHP
;
A
#
# COMPACT_ATOMS: atom_id res chain seq x y z
N MET A 1 63.96 -14.36 3.97
CA MET A 1 62.89 -15.06 3.23
C MET A 1 61.76 -15.30 4.21
N LEU A 2 60.90 -14.31 4.44
CA LEU A 2 59.70 -13.98 3.65
C LEU A 2 58.66 -15.10 3.74
N LEU A 3 57.56 -14.87 4.48
CA LEU A 3 56.21 -15.43 4.29
C LEU A 3 55.34 -14.97 5.49
N LEU A 4 54.13 -14.44 5.40
CA LEU A 4 53.36 -13.75 4.37
C LEU A 4 52.10 -13.31 5.15
N LEU A 5 51.87 -12.00 5.32
CA LEU A 5 50.66 -11.48 5.96
C LEU A 5 49.47 -11.71 5.01
N ILE A 6 48.58 -12.65 5.36
CA ILE A 6 47.33 -12.86 4.62
C ILE A 6 46.32 -11.81 5.09
N GLY A 7 46.27 -10.69 4.36
CA GLY A 7 45.22 -9.70 4.49
C GLY A 7 43.88 -10.30 4.07
N SER A 8 42.96 -10.45 5.01
CA SER A 8 41.60 -10.89 4.75
C SER A 8 40.82 -9.74 4.10
N LEU A 9 40.62 -9.79 2.78
CA LEU A 9 39.66 -8.92 2.10
C LEU A 9 38.25 -9.33 2.53
N LEU A 10 37.64 -8.54 3.41
CA LEU A 10 36.20 -8.54 3.64
C LEU A 10 35.53 -7.99 2.38
N PHE A 11 35.15 -8.90 1.47
CA PHE A 11 34.23 -8.58 0.37
C PHE A 11 32.85 -8.35 0.98
N ALA A 12 32.55 -7.10 1.33
CA ALA A 12 31.19 -6.67 1.58
C ALA A 12 30.46 -6.68 0.23
N CYS A 13 29.75 -7.77 -0.07
CA CYS A 13 28.73 -7.75 -1.11
C CYS A 13 27.61 -6.82 -0.62
N ALA A 14 27.71 -5.54 -0.97
CA ALA A 14 26.56 -4.64 -0.97
C ALA A 14 25.54 -5.26 -1.94
N GLY A 15 24.56 -5.98 -1.40
CA GLY A 15 23.45 -6.51 -2.17
C GLY A 15 22.78 -5.34 -2.88
N LYS A 16 22.82 -5.32 -4.22
CA LYS A 16 21.98 -4.42 -4.99
C LYS A 16 20.54 -4.74 -4.60
N THR A 17 19.85 -3.78 -3.97
CA THR A 17 18.41 -3.86 -3.77
C THR A 17 17.78 -4.01 -5.14
N GLN A 18 17.40 -5.23 -5.51
CA GLN A 18 16.81 -5.49 -6.81
C GLN A 18 15.43 -4.83 -6.80
N ALA A 19 15.09 -4.11 -7.86
CA ALA A 19 13.79 -3.48 -7.99
C ALA A 19 12.71 -4.57 -7.95
N GLU A 20 11.75 -4.42 -7.05
CA GLU A 20 10.63 -5.35 -6.89
C GLU A 20 9.49 -4.93 -7.81
N ALA A 21 8.91 -5.88 -8.55
CA ALA A 21 7.72 -5.62 -9.35
C ALA A 21 6.47 -5.60 -8.45
N LEU A 22 5.65 -4.56 -8.60
CA LEU A 22 4.32 -4.48 -8.01
C LEU A 22 3.29 -4.79 -9.09
N THR A 23 2.26 -5.54 -8.73
CA THR A 23 1.12 -5.82 -9.61
C THR A 23 -0.13 -5.24 -8.97
N ILE A 24 -0.80 -4.38 -9.73
CA ILE A 24 -2.11 -3.85 -9.39
C ILE A 24 -3.18 -4.48 -10.29
N CYS A 25 -4.42 -4.49 -9.80
CA CYS A 25 -5.60 -4.83 -10.59
C CYS A 25 -6.58 -3.66 -10.64
N TYR A 26 -7.45 -3.69 -11.65
CA TYR A 26 -8.47 -2.67 -11.90
C TYR A 26 -9.58 -3.26 -12.77
N HIS A 27 -10.55 -2.41 -13.13
CA HIS A 27 -11.69 -2.72 -14.00
C HIS A 27 -12.75 -3.61 -13.36
N TYR A 28 -12.96 -3.44 -12.05
CA TYR A 28 -13.92 -4.14 -11.19
C TYR A 28 -13.65 -5.64 -11.08
N GLY A 29 -13.69 -6.15 -9.85
CA GLY A 29 -13.41 -7.56 -9.54
C GLY A 29 -12.03 -8.03 -9.99
N CYS A 30 -11.05 -7.13 -10.10
CA CYS A 30 -9.70 -7.36 -10.59
C CYS A 30 -9.64 -8.03 -11.95
N SER A 31 -10.54 -7.65 -12.86
CA SER A 31 -10.64 -8.24 -14.20
C SER A 31 -9.48 -7.88 -15.13
N LYS A 32 -8.76 -6.78 -14.85
CA LYS A 32 -7.51 -6.39 -15.52
C LYS A 32 -6.40 -6.18 -14.51
N SER A 33 -5.15 -6.28 -14.97
CA SER A 33 -3.97 -6.07 -14.15
C SER A 33 -2.85 -5.37 -14.92
N ALA A 34 -2.00 -4.66 -14.20
CA ALA A 34 -0.77 -4.10 -14.70
C ALA A 34 0.35 -4.31 -13.68
N SER A 35 1.56 -4.57 -14.18
CA SER A 35 2.75 -4.68 -13.33
C SER A 35 3.74 -3.56 -13.65
N PHE A 36 4.37 -3.03 -12.62
CA PHE A 36 5.38 -1.98 -12.76
C PHE A 36 6.47 -2.15 -11.71
N PHE A 37 7.63 -1.56 -11.96
CA PHE A 37 8.69 -1.43 -10.97
C PHE A 37 8.67 0.02 -10.50
N PRO A 38 8.44 0.31 -9.20
CA PRO A 38 8.50 1.69 -8.71
C PRO A 38 9.83 2.34 -9.10
N ALA A 39 9.78 3.49 -9.76
CA ALA A 39 10.97 4.22 -10.17
C ALA A 39 11.81 4.64 -8.95
N ALA A 40 13.11 4.88 -9.17
CA ALA A 40 14.05 5.13 -8.08
C ALA A 40 13.68 6.37 -7.24
N ASP A 41 13.22 7.43 -7.89
CA ASP A 41 12.69 8.63 -7.27
C ASP A 41 11.44 8.33 -6.41
N THR A 42 10.48 7.58 -6.95
CA THR A 42 9.30 7.14 -6.18
C THR A 42 9.69 6.31 -4.96
N ARG A 43 10.70 5.42 -5.08
CA ARG A 43 11.21 4.65 -3.92
C ARG A 43 11.86 5.54 -2.88
N ASP A 44 12.67 6.51 -3.30
CA ASP A 44 13.36 7.44 -2.41
C ASP A 44 12.37 8.37 -1.69
N GLU A 45 11.34 8.84 -2.39
CA GLU A 45 10.24 9.62 -1.83
C GLU A 45 9.47 8.81 -0.79
N VAL A 46 9.05 7.58 -1.12
CA VAL A 46 8.36 6.68 -0.19
C VAL A 46 9.22 6.41 1.04
N ALA A 47 10.51 6.07 0.88
CA ALA A 47 11.40 5.82 2.01
C ALA A 47 11.60 7.07 2.87
N ALA A 48 11.60 8.27 2.29
CA ALA A 48 11.73 9.53 3.03
C ALA A 48 10.56 9.79 3.98
N LEU A 49 9.33 9.34 3.64
CA LEU A 49 8.16 9.48 4.50
C LEU A 49 8.32 8.78 5.86
N PHE A 50 9.15 7.74 5.94
CA PHE A 50 9.33 6.93 7.15
C PHE A 50 10.56 7.32 7.99
N LYS A 51 11.41 8.26 7.52
CA LYS A 51 12.70 8.59 8.19
C LYS A 51 12.56 9.13 9.62
N GLN A 52 11.44 9.79 9.93
CA GLN A 52 11.19 10.41 11.23
C GLN A 52 9.97 9.81 11.96
N VAL A 53 9.46 8.68 11.47
CA VAL A 53 8.37 7.97 12.14
C VAL A 53 8.90 7.38 13.44
N ALA A 54 8.32 7.79 14.57
CA ALA A 54 8.70 7.33 15.91
C ALA A 54 7.53 6.68 16.67
N SER A 55 6.33 6.68 16.09
CA SER A 55 5.12 6.17 16.72
C SER A 55 4.15 5.55 15.72
N ALA A 56 3.24 4.69 16.21
CA ALA A 56 2.22 4.08 15.38
C ALA A 56 1.29 5.10 14.68
N PRO A 57 0.81 6.19 15.32
CA PRO A 57 0.04 7.22 14.62
C PRO A 57 0.82 7.89 13.47
N GLU A 58 2.11 8.19 13.66
CA GLU A 58 2.97 8.75 12.61
C GLU A 58 3.20 7.74 11.49
N GLU A 59 3.37 6.46 11.81
CA GLU A 59 3.51 5.41 10.79
C GLU A 59 2.24 5.29 9.94
N ARG A 60 1.05 5.39 10.54
CA ARG A 60 -0.21 5.43 9.78
C ARG A 60 -0.25 6.63 8.83
N ALA A 61 0.14 7.82 9.29
CA ALA A 61 0.21 8.99 8.41
C ALA A 61 1.21 8.77 7.24
N ALA A 62 2.37 8.17 7.50
CA ALA A 62 3.34 7.83 6.46
C ALA A 62 2.82 6.75 5.49
N ILE A 63 2.11 5.73 5.98
CA ILE A 63 1.45 4.71 5.16
C ILE A 63 0.44 5.35 4.19
N SER A 64 -0.39 6.28 4.69
CA SER A 64 -1.38 7.00 3.89
C SER A 64 -0.75 7.68 2.67
N LEU A 65 0.28 8.50 2.93
CA LEU A 65 1.03 9.20 1.89
C LEU A 65 1.77 8.25 0.95
N ALA A 66 2.35 7.17 1.48
CA ALA A 66 3.08 6.19 0.69
C ALA A 66 2.18 5.43 -0.29
N VAL A 67 0.99 5.00 0.16
CA VAL A 67 -0.01 4.35 -0.69
C VAL A 67 -0.46 5.29 -1.81
N GLN A 68 -0.74 6.56 -1.50
CA GLN A 68 -1.07 7.57 -2.52
C GLN A 68 0.06 7.72 -3.55
N ARG A 69 1.32 7.81 -3.10
CA ARG A 69 2.47 7.97 -4.01
C ARG A 69 2.63 6.76 -4.94
N LEU A 70 2.47 5.56 -4.41
CA LEU A 70 2.52 4.32 -5.21
C LEU A 70 1.38 4.22 -6.21
N TYR A 71 0.17 4.68 -5.85
CA TYR A 71 -0.94 4.79 -6.80
C TYR A 71 -0.65 5.77 -7.95
N ARG A 72 -0.08 6.94 -7.64
CA ARG A 72 0.30 7.94 -8.66
C ARG A 72 1.35 7.41 -9.63
N GLU A 73 2.30 6.64 -9.13
CA GLU A 73 3.26 5.91 -9.97
C GLU A 73 2.53 4.87 -10.84
N ALA A 74 1.68 4.05 -10.24
CA ALA A 74 0.97 2.98 -10.94
C ALA A 74 0.09 3.50 -12.09
N ALA A 75 -0.47 4.70 -11.96
CA ALA A 75 -1.26 5.36 -13.01
C ALA A 75 -0.47 5.76 -14.26
N GLN A 76 0.87 5.72 -14.21
CA GLN A 76 1.71 5.85 -15.41
C GLN A 76 1.70 4.56 -16.25
N HIS A 77 1.26 3.44 -15.67
CA HIS A 77 1.29 2.10 -16.25
C HIS A 77 -0.11 1.49 -16.47
N ALA A 78 -1.15 2.10 -15.91
CA ALA A 78 -2.53 1.66 -16.02
C ALA A 78 -3.49 2.88 -16.08
N PRO A 79 -4.67 2.77 -16.72
CA PRO A 79 -5.61 3.89 -16.88
C PRO A 79 -6.36 4.28 -15.59
N ILE A 80 -5.87 3.88 -14.41
CA ILE A 80 -6.53 4.04 -13.11
C ILE A 80 -6.67 5.50 -12.64
N ALA A 81 -6.01 6.45 -13.31
CA ALA A 81 -6.23 7.88 -13.05
C ALA A 81 -7.66 8.36 -13.38
N SER A 82 -8.43 7.54 -14.11
CA SER A 82 -9.84 7.80 -14.45
C SER A 82 -10.84 7.34 -13.39
N ASP A 83 -10.36 6.72 -12.31
CA ASP A 83 -11.15 6.22 -11.20
C ASP A 83 -11.76 7.33 -10.32
N LYS A 84 -12.96 7.08 -9.79
CA LYS A 84 -13.74 7.94 -8.90
C LYS A 84 -14.04 7.22 -7.60
N GLY A 85 -14.21 8.02 -6.56
CA GLY A 85 -14.54 7.49 -5.25
C GLY A 85 -15.88 6.74 -5.24
N GLY A 86 -15.91 5.64 -4.50
CA GLY A 86 -17.08 4.80 -4.36
C GLY A 86 -17.18 3.74 -5.46
N ASN A 87 -18.39 3.23 -5.66
CA ASN A 87 -18.72 2.42 -6.83
C ASN A 87 -19.67 3.25 -7.71
N LEU A 88 -19.65 3.01 -9.03
CA LEU A 88 -20.63 3.54 -10.02
C LEU A 88 -20.41 4.97 -10.49
N ALA A 89 -19.56 5.78 -9.83
CA ALA A 89 -19.26 7.14 -10.27
C ALA A 89 -18.39 7.19 -11.55
N ASP A 90 -17.71 6.09 -11.87
CA ASP A 90 -16.75 5.99 -13.00
C ASP A 90 -17.41 5.70 -14.34
N GLY A 91 -18.70 5.32 -14.34
CA GLY A 91 -19.41 4.88 -15.54
C GLY A 91 -18.68 3.75 -16.28
N THR A 92 -18.21 4.05 -17.50
CA THR A 92 -17.50 3.10 -18.38
C THR A 92 -16.00 3.37 -18.48
N ALA A 93 -15.41 4.12 -17.55
CA ALA A 93 -13.98 4.39 -17.53
C ALA A 93 -13.18 3.08 -17.49
N ASP A 94 -12.11 3.00 -18.28
CA ASP A 94 -11.34 1.75 -18.38
C ASP A 94 -10.59 1.43 -17.09
N GLY A 95 -10.12 2.46 -16.38
CA GLY A 95 -9.38 2.33 -15.13
C GLY A 95 -10.22 2.36 -13.86
N ARG A 96 -11.55 2.30 -13.96
CA ARG A 96 -12.46 2.25 -12.81
C ARG A 96 -12.07 1.14 -11.84
N MET A 97 -12.22 1.38 -10.55
CA MET A 97 -11.90 0.44 -9.49
C MET A 97 -13.08 0.27 -8.53
N ASP A 98 -13.33 -0.96 -8.11
CA ASP A 98 -14.29 -1.23 -7.03
C ASP A 98 -13.55 -1.54 -5.72
N CYS A 99 -14.31 -1.78 -4.65
CA CYS A 99 -13.71 -2.12 -3.35
C CYS A 99 -12.77 -3.35 -3.37
N VAL A 100 -12.97 -4.29 -4.31
CA VAL A 100 -12.08 -5.45 -4.46
C VAL A 100 -10.75 -4.99 -5.04
N ASP A 101 -10.77 -4.19 -6.11
CA ASP A 101 -9.59 -3.61 -6.73
C ASP A 101 -8.76 -2.79 -5.73
N HIS A 102 -9.41 -1.87 -5.02
CA HIS A 102 -8.75 -1.03 -4.01
C HIS A 102 -8.15 -1.87 -2.88
N SER A 103 -8.91 -2.81 -2.32
CA SER A 103 -8.42 -3.64 -1.21
C SER A 103 -7.20 -4.49 -1.59
N GLN A 104 -7.14 -5.00 -2.83
CA GLN A 104 -6.00 -5.77 -3.32
C GLN A 104 -4.79 -4.88 -3.59
N ASN A 105 -4.99 -3.73 -4.23
CA ASN A 105 -3.93 -2.78 -4.54
C ASN A 105 -3.30 -2.20 -3.27
N ASP A 106 -4.13 -1.73 -2.32
CA ASP A 106 -3.67 -1.27 -1.00
C ASP A 106 -2.85 -2.38 -0.30
N THR A 107 -3.33 -3.62 -0.33
CA THR A 107 -2.61 -4.77 0.26
C THR A 107 -1.26 -5.03 -0.42
N THR A 108 -1.18 -4.94 -1.76
CA THR A 108 0.08 -5.03 -2.51
C THR A 108 1.06 -3.96 -2.05
N PHE A 109 0.61 -2.71 -1.93
CA PHE A 109 1.44 -1.60 -1.49
C PHE A 109 1.88 -1.75 -0.04
N LEU A 110 0.99 -2.12 0.86
CA LEU A 110 1.33 -2.38 2.27
C LEU A 110 2.40 -3.47 2.41
N HIS A 111 2.26 -4.56 1.65
CA HIS A 111 3.26 -5.62 1.64
C HIS A 111 4.59 -5.18 1.04
N TYR A 112 4.58 -4.31 0.03
CA TYR A 112 5.78 -3.69 -0.48
C TYR A 112 6.49 -2.87 0.60
N LEU A 113 5.77 -1.98 1.31
CA LEU A 113 6.33 -1.19 2.41
C LEU A 113 6.93 -2.09 3.51
N ALA A 114 6.26 -3.18 3.86
CA ALA A 114 6.75 -4.16 4.82
C ALA A 114 8.05 -4.84 4.34
N ARG A 115 8.13 -5.27 3.07
CA ARG A 115 9.34 -5.88 2.49
C ARG A 115 10.51 -4.91 2.39
N GLN A 116 10.24 -3.62 2.20
CA GLN A 116 11.26 -2.57 2.26
C GLN A 116 11.73 -2.26 3.70
N GLY A 117 11.14 -2.90 4.71
CA GLY A 117 11.48 -2.67 6.12
C GLY A 117 10.99 -1.32 6.66
N LEU A 118 9.99 -0.70 6.02
CA LEU A 118 9.49 0.61 6.39
C LEU A 118 8.48 0.57 7.54
N LEU A 119 7.82 -0.57 7.75
CA LEU A 119 6.84 -0.74 8.83
C LEU A 119 7.53 -1.28 10.09
N GLN A 120 7.52 -0.47 11.16
CA GLN A 120 8.10 -0.76 12.47
C GLN A 120 7.01 -0.97 13.54
N HIS A 121 5.88 -0.28 13.41
CA HIS A 121 4.79 -0.29 14.38
C HIS A 121 3.59 -1.12 13.94
N HIS A 122 3.51 -1.50 12.66
CA HIS A 122 2.42 -2.31 12.12
C HIS A 122 2.92 -3.50 11.30
N ARG A 123 2.10 -4.54 11.26
CA ARG A 123 2.21 -5.65 10.32
C ARG A 123 0.99 -5.69 9.41
N VAL A 124 1.20 -6.09 8.16
CA VAL A 124 0.10 -6.32 7.20
C VAL A 124 -0.65 -7.58 7.60
N ALA A 125 -1.98 -7.57 7.45
CA ALA A 125 -2.84 -8.72 7.72
C ALA A 125 -3.84 -8.91 6.59
N ASP A 126 -4.53 -10.05 6.57
CA ASP A 126 -5.54 -10.34 5.55
C ASP A 126 -6.58 -9.22 5.47
N THR A 127 -7.11 -8.99 4.27
CA THR A 127 -8.19 -8.04 4.02
C THR A 127 -9.39 -8.34 4.91
N VAL A 128 -10.17 -7.29 5.17
CA VAL A 128 -11.41 -7.38 5.93
C VAL A 128 -12.58 -6.94 5.09
N TRP A 129 -13.77 -7.35 5.50
CA TRP A 129 -15.00 -6.94 4.85
C TRP A 129 -16.04 -6.49 5.87
N ARG A 130 -16.99 -5.69 5.41
CA ARG A 130 -18.22 -5.33 6.12
C ARG A 130 -19.41 -5.42 5.15
N ALA A 131 -20.58 -5.69 5.70
CA ALA A 131 -21.86 -5.59 5.00
C ALA A 131 -22.89 -5.04 6.00
N PRO A 132 -22.87 -3.73 6.29
CA PRO A 132 -23.83 -3.12 7.22
C PRO A 132 -25.25 -3.43 6.75
N TRP A 133 -26.09 -3.97 7.62
CA TRP A 133 -27.47 -4.36 7.29
C TRP A 133 -27.59 -5.43 6.18
N ILE A 134 -26.54 -6.23 5.93
CA ILE A 134 -26.50 -7.30 4.90
C ILE A 134 -26.58 -6.74 3.46
N ILE A 135 -26.42 -5.42 3.30
CA ILE A 135 -26.28 -4.70 2.04
C ILE A 135 -24.91 -3.99 2.04
N ASP A 136 -24.48 -3.46 0.88
CA ASP A 136 -23.22 -2.71 0.74
C ASP A 136 -21.97 -3.48 1.20
N LEU A 137 -21.76 -4.66 0.60
CA LEU A 137 -20.52 -5.42 0.77
C LEU A 137 -19.33 -4.55 0.37
N HIS A 138 -18.43 -4.34 1.32
CA HIS A 138 -17.24 -3.50 1.15
C HIS A 138 -16.02 -4.23 1.70
N TYR A 139 -14.98 -4.36 0.87
CA TYR A 139 -13.68 -4.92 1.23
C TYR A 139 -12.66 -3.80 1.45
N ALA A 140 -11.73 -4.00 2.37
CA ALA A 140 -10.61 -3.08 2.56
C ALA A 140 -9.37 -3.81 3.06
N SER A 141 -8.21 -3.19 2.85
CA SER A 141 -6.94 -3.69 3.38
C SER A 141 -6.80 -3.41 4.88
N ARG A 142 -5.90 -4.15 5.53
CA ARG A 142 -5.74 -4.10 6.98
C ARG A 142 -4.28 -4.13 7.41
N ILE A 143 -3.99 -3.32 8.42
CA ILE A 143 -2.77 -3.39 9.21
C ILE A 143 -3.12 -3.63 10.69
N ILE A 144 -2.21 -4.29 11.42
CA ILE A 144 -2.34 -4.54 12.85
C ILE A 144 -1.17 -3.87 13.56
N GLU A 145 -1.47 -3.03 14.54
CA GLU A 145 -0.49 -2.38 15.41
C GLU A 145 0.18 -3.45 16.29
N THR A 146 1.51 -3.49 16.32
CA THR A 146 2.28 -4.56 16.96
C THR A 146 2.33 -4.46 18.48
N ALA A 147 2.07 -3.27 19.03
CA ALA A 147 2.12 -3.01 20.46
C ALA A 147 0.94 -3.63 21.23
N ASP A 148 -0.26 -3.64 20.62
CA ASP A 148 -1.51 -3.98 21.31
C ASP A 148 -2.49 -4.81 20.45
N ASP A 149 -2.06 -5.25 19.26
CA ASP A 149 -2.89 -5.94 18.26
C ASP A 149 -4.13 -5.14 17.80
N SER A 150 -4.13 -3.81 17.96
CA SER A 150 -5.18 -2.94 17.43
C SER A 150 -5.26 -3.04 15.91
N ASN A 151 -6.47 -3.27 15.39
CA ASN A 151 -6.72 -3.43 13.96
C ASN A 151 -7.10 -2.08 13.33
N TRP A 152 -6.42 -1.74 12.24
CA TRP A 152 -6.66 -0.53 11.46
C TRP A 152 -6.93 -0.89 10.00
N VAL A 153 -7.90 -0.22 9.41
CA VAL A 153 -8.26 -0.38 7.99
C VAL A 153 -7.55 0.71 7.20
N VAL A 154 -6.96 0.35 6.06
CA VAL A 154 -6.42 1.27 5.05
C VAL A 154 -7.31 1.11 3.81
N ASP A 155 -7.94 2.19 3.38
CA ASP A 155 -9.02 2.12 2.39
C ASP A 155 -8.96 3.32 1.43
N SER A 156 -8.49 3.06 0.21
CA SER A 156 -8.40 4.06 -0.87
C SER A 156 -9.70 4.25 -1.66
N TRP A 157 -10.77 3.51 -1.35
CA TRP A 157 -12.00 3.48 -2.17
C TRP A 157 -12.86 4.74 -2.08
N PHE A 158 -12.80 5.53 -1.00
CA PHE A 158 -13.81 6.57 -0.74
C PHE A 158 -13.73 7.80 -1.63
N PHE A 159 -12.56 8.14 -2.15
CA PHE A 159 -12.31 9.41 -2.84
C PHE A 159 -11.84 9.19 -4.27
N ASP A 160 -11.94 10.23 -5.09
CA ASP A 160 -11.41 10.22 -6.46
C ASP A 160 -9.91 9.87 -6.49
N PHE A 161 -9.45 9.36 -7.63
CA PHE A 161 -8.06 8.98 -7.82
C PHE A 161 -7.07 10.07 -7.36
N GLY A 162 -6.01 9.64 -6.68
CA GLY A 162 -4.91 10.49 -6.27
C GLY A 162 -5.10 11.14 -4.89
N HIS A 163 -6.22 10.87 -4.22
CA HIS A 163 -6.42 11.13 -2.80
C HIS A 163 -5.65 10.12 -1.93
N GLU A 164 -5.40 10.51 -0.68
CA GLU A 164 -4.88 9.61 0.34
C GLU A 164 -5.95 8.60 0.78
N PRO A 165 -5.59 7.33 1.06
CA PRO A 165 -6.53 6.40 1.66
C PRO A 165 -6.89 6.85 3.08
N VAL A 166 -8.10 6.54 3.53
CA VAL A 166 -8.43 6.71 4.94
C VAL A 166 -7.75 5.61 5.74
N ILE A 167 -7.26 5.96 6.94
CA ILE A 167 -6.79 4.98 7.91
C ILE A 167 -7.54 5.15 9.23
N VAL A 168 -8.40 4.18 9.54
CA VAL A 168 -9.34 4.27 10.68
C VAL A 168 -9.37 2.97 11.49
N PRO A 169 -9.75 3.01 12.78
CA PRO A 169 -9.90 1.80 13.57
C PRO A 169 -10.91 0.84 12.93
N TYR A 170 -10.59 -0.46 12.87
CA TYR A 170 -11.46 -1.47 12.27
C TYR A 170 -12.87 -1.47 12.86
N GLN A 171 -13.01 -1.24 14.17
CA GLN A 171 -14.32 -1.21 14.83
C GLN A 171 -15.19 -0.01 14.40
N LEU A 172 -14.56 1.12 14.06
CA LEU A 172 -15.25 2.27 13.50
C LEU A 172 -15.66 1.98 12.05
N TRP A 173 -14.71 1.48 11.25
CA TRP A 173 -14.96 1.11 9.87
C TRP A 173 -16.09 0.07 9.74
N LYS A 174 -16.06 -0.99 10.54
CA LYS A 174 -17.06 -2.06 10.50
C LYS A 174 -18.50 -1.58 10.73
N LYS A 175 -18.69 -0.45 11.43
CA LYS A 175 -20.01 0.14 11.73
C LYS A 175 -20.59 1.01 10.61
N GLY A 176 -19.95 1.04 9.43
CA GLY A 176 -20.42 1.84 8.30
C GLY A 176 -19.82 3.23 8.23
N TYR A 177 -18.56 3.40 8.68
CA TYR A 177 -17.80 4.63 8.47
C TYR A 177 -17.86 5.10 7.00
N HIS A 178 -18.06 6.40 6.83
CA HIS A 178 -17.94 7.17 5.60
C HIS A 178 -17.33 8.53 5.97
N PRO A 179 -16.34 9.03 5.22
CA PRO A 179 -15.68 10.31 5.49
C PRO A 179 -16.57 11.54 5.22
#